data_AF-A0A4R2R0N0-F1
#
_entry.id   AF-A0A4R2R0N0-F1
#
_cell.length_a   1.000
_cell.length_b   1.000
_cell.length_c   1.000
_cell.angle_alpha   90.00
_cell.angle_beta   90.00
_cell.angle_gamma   90.00
#
_symmetry.space_group_name_H-M   'P 1'
#
loop_
_entity.id
_entity.type
_entity.pdbx_description
1 polymer ?
#
loop_
_entity_poly.entity_id
_entity_poly.type
_entity_poly.pdbx_seq_one_letter_code
_entity_poly.pdbx_strand_id
1 'polypeptide(L)'
;MQNRGNGSGGPEDVDAAFAEIVAGLESEGLGKNLPDQDAPDEPEPPQDDSAGTATIPREQPTSGGWRSASSEWDPTWQNLDALDNVDPDDDHYHPPEPPPLPRPRKGAIIVLVFVLVGLLLLFAPGIFGLTPEVSTPIGLLAVTCALGYFVLSKRQQGPPPGANPDGSQV
;
A
#
# COMPACT_ATOMS: atom_id res chain seq x y z
N MET A 1 33.36 -20.18 -14.20
CA MET A 1 33.45 -20.17 -12.74
C MET A 1 32.95 -18.82 -12.26
N GLN A 2 31.79 -18.79 -11.62
CA GLN A 2 31.22 -17.57 -11.04
C GLN A 2 32.13 -17.07 -9.91
N ASN A 3 32.57 -15.82 -9.97
CA ASN A 3 33.13 -15.13 -8.81
C ASN A 3 32.02 -14.30 -8.17
N ARG A 4 31.23 -14.95 -7.31
CA ARG A 4 30.22 -14.30 -6.48
C ARG A 4 30.83 -14.20 -5.08
N GLY A 5 31.48 -13.08 -4.77
CA GLY A 5 32.01 -12.84 -3.43
C GLY A 5 33.17 -11.84 -3.37
N ASN A 6 32.84 -10.55 -3.29
CA ASN A 6 33.34 -9.67 -2.23
C ASN A 6 32.68 -8.30 -2.40
N GLY A 7 31.88 -7.90 -1.41
CA GLY A 7 31.28 -6.58 -1.37
C GLY A 7 32.33 -5.51 -1.07
N SER A 8 32.56 -4.61 -2.01
CA SER A 8 32.56 -3.19 -1.70
C SER A 8 31.13 -2.74 -1.92
N GLY A 9 30.40 -2.44 -0.84
CA GLY A 9 29.16 -1.67 -0.95
C GLY A 9 29.50 -0.18 -0.94
N GLY A 10 30.54 0.20 -1.69
CA GLY A 10 31.04 1.56 -1.71
C GLY A 10 30.04 2.49 -2.39
N PRO A 11 30.00 3.78 -2.02
CA PRO A 11 29.14 4.75 -2.69
C PRO A 11 29.33 4.74 -4.21
N GLU A 12 30.55 4.48 -4.69
CA GLU A 12 30.88 4.35 -6.10
C GLU A 12 30.16 3.20 -6.83
N ASP A 13 29.92 2.07 -6.16
CA ASP A 13 29.23 0.91 -6.75
C ASP A 13 27.71 1.17 -6.83
N VAL A 14 27.18 1.96 -5.88
CA VAL A 14 25.79 2.42 -5.87
C VAL A 14 25.57 3.47 -6.96
N ASP A 15 26.50 4.40 -7.11
CA ASP A 15 26.46 5.44 -8.15
C ASP A 15 26.52 4.82 -9.56
N ALA A 16 27.36 3.79 -9.76
CA ALA A 16 27.43 3.07 -11.02
C ALA A 16 26.12 2.33 -11.36
N ALA A 17 25.53 1.64 -10.37
CA ALA A 17 24.24 0.97 -10.55
C ALA A 17 23.09 1.97 -10.81
N PHE A 18 23.13 3.13 -10.16
CA PHE A 18 22.15 4.19 -10.37
C PHE A 18 22.28 4.81 -11.76
N ALA A 19 23.51 5.07 -12.24
CA ALA A 19 23.76 5.58 -13.58
C ALA A 19 23.25 4.65 -14.68
N GLU A 20 23.34 3.32 -14.50
CA GLU A 20 22.77 2.35 -15.43
C GLU A 20 21.24 2.45 -15.50
N ILE A 21 20.57 2.62 -14.35
CA ILE A 21 19.12 2.80 -14.27
C ILE A 21 18.71 4.11 -14.96
N VAL A 22 19.41 5.22 -14.70
CA VAL A 22 19.13 6.54 -15.31
C VAL A 22 19.33 6.48 -16.82
N ALA A 23 20.41 5.86 -17.31
CA ALA A 23 20.68 5.73 -18.74
C ALA A 23 19.59 4.90 -19.46
N GLY A 24 19.09 3.83 -18.83
CA GLY A 24 17.94 3.09 -19.34
C GLY A 24 16.71 3.97 -19.45
N LEU A 25 16.40 4.74 -18.40
CA LEU A 25 15.24 5.63 -18.33
C LEU A 25 15.29 6.74 -19.39
N GLU A 26 16.44 7.38 -19.58
CA GLU A 26 16.64 8.42 -20.59
C GLU A 26 16.55 7.88 -22.02
N SER A 27 17.01 6.64 -22.24
CA SER A 27 16.88 5.96 -23.53
C SER A 27 15.42 5.71 -23.91
N GLU A 28 14.57 5.43 -22.92
CA GLU A 28 13.11 5.27 -23.07
C GLU A 28 12.37 6.61 -23.22
N GLY A 29 13.09 7.73 -23.12
CA GLY A 29 12.55 9.08 -23.35
C GLY A 29 11.93 9.74 -22.12
N LEU A 30 12.05 9.11 -20.95
CA LEU A 30 11.68 9.69 -19.66
C LEU A 30 12.68 10.79 -19.31
N GLY A 31 12.20 11.97 -18.90
CA GLY A 31 13.04 13.13 -18.55
C GLY A 31 13.19 14.21 -19.64
N LYS A 32 13.02 13.87 -20.92
CA LYS A 32 13.25 14.79 -22.06
C LYS A 32 12.18 15.87 -22.26
N ASN A 33 11.04 15.75 -21.57
CA ASN A 33 9.90 16.67 -21.68
C ASN A 33 9.61 17.44 -20.39
N LEU A 34 10.54 17.46 -19.43
CA LEU A 34 10.41 18.41 -18.34
C LEU A 34 10.66 19.80 -18.95
N PRO A 35 9.71 20.75 -18.87
CA PRO A 35 10.05 22.15 -19.11
C PRO A 35 11.21 22.49 -18.17
N ASP A 36 12.16 23.32 -18.62
CA ASP A 36 13.19 23.92 -17.77
C ASP A 36 12.48 24.61 -16.61
N GLN A 37 12.24 23.86 -15.54
CA GLN A 37 11.73 24.38 -14.31
C GLN A 37 12.96 25.02 -13.72
N ASP A 38 13.03 26.35 -13.84
CA ASP A 38 14.04 27.22 -13.24
C ASP A 38 14.55 26.54 -11.98
N ALA A 39 15.81 26.08 -12.02
CA ALA A 39 16.46 25.53 -10.84
C ALA A 39 16.18 26.54 -9.73
N PRO A 40 15.45 26.17 -8.66
CA PRO A 40 15.30 27.10 -7.55
C PRO A 40 16.72 27.43 -7.13
N ASP A 41 17.05 28.72 -7.10
CA ASP A 41 18.34 29.21 -6.62
C ASP A 41 18.75 28.32 -5.45
N GLU A 42 19.83 27.56 -5.64
CA GLU A 42 20.39 26.69 -4.62
C GLU A 42 20.56 27.60 -3.39
N PRO A 43 19.82 27.38 -2.30
CA PRO A 43 19.89 28.30 -1.18
C PRO A 43 21.32 28.23 -0.68
N GLU A 44 22.05 29.33 -0.87
CA GLU A 44 23.39 29.52 -0.30
C GLU A 44 23.33 29.03 1.14
N PRO A 45 24.23 28.12 1.56
CA PRO A 45 24.23 27.65 2.94
C PRO A 45 24.32 28.89 3.83
N PRO A 46 23.37 29.11 4.74
CA PRO A 46 23.33 30.35 5.51
C PRO A 46 24.63 30.48 6.29
N GLN A 47 25.35 31.57 6.01
CA GLN A 47 26.53 31.96 6.77
C GLN A 47 26.05 32.27 8.20
N ASP A 48 26.43 31.39 9.12
CA ASP A 48 26.13 31.47 10.55
C ASP A 48 27.00 32.55 11.20
N ASP A 49 26.59 33.80 11.00
CA ASP A 49 27.14 34.95 11.71
C ASP A 49 26.20 35.38 12.84
N SER A 50 26.70 35.17 14.06
CA SER A 50 26.29 35.82 15.32
C SER A 50 25.08 35.23 16.06
N ALA A 51 25.43 34.36 17.01
CA ALA A 51 25.10 34.50 18.43
C ALA A 51 23.85 35.33 18.77
N GLY A 52 22.71 34.66 18.87
CA GLY A 52 21.48 35.20 19.44
C GLY A 52 20.68 34.08 20.08
N THR A 53 20.77 33.96 21.41
CA THR A 53 20.03 33.01 22.24
C THR A 53 18.53 33.09 21.98
N ALA A 54 17.99 32.10 21.26
CA ALA A 54 16.58 31.75 21.27
C ALA A 54 16.47 30.23 21.45
N THR A 55 16.52 29.80 22.71
CA THR A 55 16.23 28.43 23.13
C THR A 55 14.77 28.13 22.78
N ILE A 56 14.53 27.55 21.60
CA ILE A 56 13.33 26.76 21.37
C ILE A 56 13.57 25.43 22.08
N PRO A 57 12.75 25.01 23.07
CA PRO A 57 12.84 23.67 23.60
C PRO A 57 12.58 22.69 22.44
N ARG A 58 13.65 22.09 21.93
CA ARG A 58 13.53 20.95 21.04
C ARG A 58 13.07 19.79 21.92
N GLU A 59 11.77 19.55 21.96
CA GLU A 59 11.26 18.27 22.40
C GLU A 59 11.84 17.22 21.45
N GLN A 60 12.96 16.61 21.86
CA GLN A 60 13.39 15.35 21.28
C GLN A 60 12.21 14.41 21.48
N PRO A 61 11.62 13.83 20.42
CA PRO A 61 10.67 12.75 20.60
C PRO A 61 11.43 11.71 21.41
N THR A 62 10.94 11.42 22.61
CA THR A 62 11.46 10.33 23.41
C THR A 62 11.45 9.11 22.50
N SER A 63 12.62 8.58 22.17
CA SER A 63 12.76 7.30 21.48
C SER A 63 12.41 6.16 22.43
N GLY A 64 11.26 6.29 23.09
CA GLY A 64 10.71 5.38 24.07
C GLY A 64 9.26 5.17 23.69
N GLY A 65 9.00 4.17 22.87
CA GLY A 65 7.65 3.87 22.45
C GLY A 65 7.51 2.55 21.72
N TRP A 66 8.40 2.24 20.77
CA TRP A 66 8.33 0.96 20.03
C TRP A 66 9.69 0.36 19.63
N ARG A 67 10.76 1.15 19.54
CA ARG A 67 12.11 0.65 19.20
C ARG A 67 12.99 0.33 20.40
N SER A 68 12.55 0.68 21.61
CA SER A 68 13.25 0.42 22.88
C SER A 68 12.68 -0.79 23.63
N ALA A 69 11.83 -1.60 22.99
CA ALA A 69 11.60 -2.96 23.44
C ALA A 69 12.89 -3.74 23.20
N SER A 70 13.90 -3.50 24.04
CA SER A 70 14.97 -4.47 24.24
C SER A 70 14.26 -5.77 24.60
N SER A 71 14.41 -6.74 23.71
CA SER A 71 13.84 -8.07 23.84
C SER A 71 14.47 -8.76 25.05
N GLU A 72 14.05 -8.39 26.25
CA GLU A 72 14.23 -9.20 27.44
C GLU A 72 13.19 -10.30 27.30
N TRP A 73 13.57 -11.33 26.54
CA TRP A 73 12.80 -12.56 26.42
C TRP A 73 12.58 -13.07 27.84
N ASP A 74 11.31 -13.23 28.21
CA ASP A 74 10.92 -13.76 29.52
C ASP A 74 11.64 -15.10 29.75
N PRO A 75 12.43 -15.27 30.83
CA PRO A 75 13.20 -16.50 31.11
C PRO A 75 12.30 -17.72 31.38
N THR A 76 10.98 -17.56 31.43
CA THR A 76 10.03 -18.67 31.46
C THR A 76 10.21 -19.64 30.29
N TRP A 77 10.55 -19.17 29.09
CA TRP A 77 10.84 -20.03 27.92
C TRP A 77 12.12 -20.86 28.07
N GLN A 78 13.04 -20.46 28.96
CA GLN A 78 14.29 -21.19 29.24
C GLN A 78 14.08 -22.34 30.24
N ASN A 79 12.92 -22.41 30.90
CA ASN A 79 12.53 -23.50 31.78
C ASN A 79 11.87 -24.63 30.97
N LEU A 80 12.62 -25.22 30.05
CA LEU A 80 12.15 -26.26 29.13
C LEU A 80 11.67 -27.53 29.88
N ASP A 81 12.21 -27.78 31.08
CA ASP A 81 11.82 -28.91 31.95
C ASP A 81 10.38 -28.79 32.48
N ALA A 82 9.83 -27.57 32.57
CA ALA A 82 8.44 -27.34 32.97
C ALA A 82 7.44 -27.60 31.81
N LEU A 83 7.90 -27.54 30.55
CA LEU A 83 7.09 -27.85 29.37
C LEU A 83 6.92 -29.36 29.14
N ASP A 84 7.81 -30.20 29.68
CA ASP A 84 7.75 -31.66 29.59
C ASP A 84 6.59 -32.27 30.42
N ASN A 85 6.01 -31.47 31.34
CA ASN A 85 4.84 -31.84 32.16
C ASN A 85 3.52 -31.26 31.63
N VAL A 86 3.52 -30.65 30.43
CA VAL A 86 2.27 -30.23 29.76
C VAL A 86 1.71 -31.44 29.04
N ASP A 87 0.51 -31.87 29.43
CA ASP A 87 -0.20 -32.95 28.76
C ASP A 87 -0.40 -32.56 27.27
N PRO A 88 0.14 -33.31 26.30
CA PRO A 88 -0.03 -33.00 24.89
C PRO A 88 -1.49 -33.11 24.43
N ASP A 89 -2.37 -33.68 25.26
CA ASP A 89 -3.79 -33.87 24.98
C ASP A 89 -4.69 -32.75 25.54
N ASP A 90 -4.14 -31.71 26.19
CA ASP A 90 -4.95 -30.59 26.69
C ASP A 90 -5.52 -29.75 25.53
N ASP A 91 -6.85 -29.66 25.48
CA ASP A 91 -7.74 -29.05 24.49
C ASP A 91 -7.08 -28.02 23.55
N HIS A 92 -6.48 -28.52 22.47
CA HIS A 92 -5.93 -27.70 21.40
C HIS A 92 -7.07 -26.95 20.71
N TYR A 93 -6.97 -25.63 20.67
CA TYR A 93 -7.94 -24.80 19.97
C TYR A 93 -8.03 -25.22 18.50
N HIS A 94 -9.14 -25.86 18.13
CA HIS A 94 -9.51 -26.07 16.75
C HIS A 94 -10.16 -24.77 16.27
N PRO A 95 -9.52 -24.04 15.33
CA PRO A 95 -10.16 -22.87 14.75
C PRO A 95 -11.51 -23.31 14.19
N PRO A 96 -12.61 -22.61 14.54
CA PRO A 96 -13.88 -22.91 13.93
C PRO A 96 -13.73 -22.82 12.43
N GLU A 97 -14.37 -23.73 11.70
CA GLU A 97 -14.27 -23.71 10.24
C GLU A 97 -14.66 -22.32 9.74
N PRO A 98 -13.83 -21.72 8.85
CA PRO A 98 -14.06 -20.36 8.43
C PRO A 98 -15.45 -20.25 7.78
N PRO A 99 -16.23 -19.21 8.13
CA PRO A 99 -17.55 -19.03 7.55
C PRO A 99 -17.43 -18.99 6.02
N PRO A 100 -18.41 -19.54 5.29
CA PRO A 100 -18.31 -19.68 3.85
C PRO A 100 -18.14 -18.32 3.19
N LEU A 101 -17.26 -18.27 2.18
CA LEU A 101 -16.94 -17.03 1.48
C LEU A 101 -18.20 -16.40 0.86
N PRO A 102 -18.34 -15.07 0.93
CA PRO A 102 -19.48 -14.36 0.38
C PRO A 102 -19.53 -14.58 -1.14
N ARG A 103 -20.58 -15.23 -1.62
CA ARG A 103 -20.81 -15.40 -3.06
C ARG A 103 -21.03 -14.04 -3.73
N PRO A 104 -20.38 -13.74 -4.87
CA PRO A 104 -20.63 -12.50 -5.59
C PRO A 104 -22.12 -12.44 -6.01
N ARG A 105 -22.84 -11.46 -5.47
CA ARG A 105 -24.28 -11.26 -5.77
C ARG A 105 -24.42 -10.73 -7.20
N LYS A 106 -25.58 -10.99 -7.83
CA LYS A 106 -25.91 -10.50 -9.19
C LYS A 106 -25.68 -8.99 -9.37
N GLY A 107 -25.84 -8.19 -8.30
CA GLY A 107 -25.53 -6.75 -8.31
C GLY A 107 -24.06 -6.44 -8.58
N ALA A 108 -23.11 -7.24 -8.08
CA ALA A 108 -21.68 -7.07 -8.35
C ALA A 108 -21.35 -7.32 -9.84
N ILE A 109 -22.09 -8.23 -10.50
CA ILE A 109 -21.95 -8.48 -11.93
C ILE A 109 -22.39 -7.26 -12.73
N ILE A 110 -23.50 -6.63 -12.35
CA ILE A 110 -23.99 -5.41 -13.03
C ILE A 110 -22.95 -4.28 -12.92
N VAL A 111 -22.37 -4.07 -11.73
CA VAL A 111 -21.28 -3.09 -11.53
C VAL A 111 -20.09 -3.42 -12.43
N LEU A 112 -19.66 -4.68 -12.42
CA LEU A 112 -18.51 -5.12 -13.21
C LEU A 112 -18.71 -4.86 -14.71
N VAL A 113 -19.90 -5.17 -15.24
CA VAL A 113 -20.25 -4.90 -16.64
C VAL A 113 -20.20 -3.40 -16.92
N PHE A 114 -20.77 -2.56 -16.05
CA PHE A 114 -20.76 -1.11 -16.22
C PHE A 114 -19.33 -0.53 -16.22
N VAL A 115 -18.45 -1.04 -15.35
CA VAL A 115 -17.04 -0.64 -15.31
C VAL A 115 -16.32 -1.05 -16.60
N LEU A 116 -16.50 -2.29 -17.06
CA LEU A 116 -15.87 -2.77 -18.29
C LEU A 116 -16.35 -1.98 -19.52
N VAL A 117 -17.66 -1.71 -19.61
CA VAL A 117 -18.23 -0.90 -20.69
C VAL A 117 -17.71 0.54 -20.62
N GLY A 118 -17.73 1.17 -19.45
CA GLY A 118 -17.20 2.53 -19.27
C GLY A 118 -15.72 2.65 -19.64
N LEU A 119 -14.91 1.66 -19.23
CA LEU A 119 -13.49 1.60 -19.57
C LEU A 119 -13.27 1.36 -21.07
N LEU A 120 -14.05 0.47 -21.69
CA LEU A 120 -14.00 0.19 -23.12
C LEU A 120 -14.34 1.45 -23.95
N LEU A 121 -15.34 2.22 -23.53
CA LEU A 121 -15.71 3.48 -24.18
C LEU A 121 -14.61 4.54 -24.07
N LEU A 122 -13.84 4.54 -22.98
CA LEU A 122 -12.75 5.50 -22.76
C LEU A 122 -11.48 5.12 -23.54
N PHE A 123 -11.13 3.83 -23.59
CA PHE A 123 -9.89 3.35 -24.20
C PHE A 123 -10.00 3.06 -25.70
N ALA A 124 -11.19 2.65 -26.16
CA ALA A 124 -11.39 2.21 -27.55
C ALA A 124 -12.76 2.67 -28.10
N PRO A 125 -13.02 3.99 -28.20
CA PRO A 125 -14.30 4.51 -28.68
C PRO A 125 -14.62 4.11 -30.13
N GLY A 126 -13.59 3.82 -30.92
CA GLY A 126 -13.71 3.37 -32.32
C GLY A 126 -14.41 2.02 -32.51
N ILE A 127 -14.46 1.16 -31.49
CA ILE A 127 -15.18 -0.14 -31.57
C ILE A 127 -16.68 0.08 -31.78
N PHE A 128 -17.21 1.18 -31.26
CA PHE A 128 -18.62 1.54 -31.38
C PHE A 128 -18.90 2.55 -32.51
N GLY A 129 -17.87 2.92 -33.29
CA GLY A 129 -18.00 3.96 -34.32
C GLY A 129 -18.31 5.36 -33.77
N LEU A 130 -18.04 5.59 -32.47
CA LEU A 130 -18.29 6.86 -31.80
C LEU A 130 -17.06 7.76 -31.86
N THR A 131 -17.30 9.08 -32.00
CA THR A 131 -16.22 10.07 -31.90
C THR A 131 -15.81 10.25 -30.43
N PRO A 132 -14.54 10.61 -30.17
CA PRO A 132 -14.04 10.87 -28.81
C PRO A 132 -14.87 11.90 -28.03
N GLU A 133 -15.44 12.89 -28.72
CA GLU A 133 -16.30 13.92 -28.14
C GLU A 133 -17.56 13.35 -27.44
N VAL A 134 -18.08 12.23 -27.94
CA VAL A 134 -19.28 11.58 -27.39
C VAL A 134 -18.92 10.44 -26.45
N SER A 135 -17.85 9.70 -26.74
CA SER A 135 -17.47 8.54 -25.92
C SER A 135 -16.94 8.94 -24.55
N THR A 136 -16.19 10.05 -24.46
CA THR A 136 -15.58 10.52 -23.21
C THR A 136 -16.63 10.87 -22.14
N PRO A 137 -17.65 11.72 -22.41
CA PRO A 137 -18.66 12.02 -21.41
C PRO A 137 -19.51 10.79 -21.05
N ILE A 138 -19.82 9.92 -22.02
CA ILE A 138 -20.60 8.69 -21.76
C ILE A 138 -19.80 7.69 -20.93
N GLY A 139 -18.52 7.49 -21.23
CA GLY A 139 -17.62 6.63 -20.46
C GLY A 139 -17.48 7.11 -19.01
N LEU A 140 -17.31 8.42 -18.82
CA LEU A 140 -17.27 9.04 -17.49
C LEU A 140 -18.58 8.84 -16.71
N LEU A 141 -19.73 9.07 -17.35
CA LEU A 141 -21.05 8.82 -16.75
C LEU A 141 -21.23 7.35 -16.39
N ALA A 142 -20.83 6.42 -17.25
CA ALA A 142 -20.91 4.98 -16.99
C ALA A 142 -20.08 4.58 -15.76
N VAL A 143 -18.84 5.07 -15.65
CA VAL A 143 -17.98 4.82 -14.48
C VAL A 143 -18.59 5.43 -13.21
N THR A 144 -19.12 6.63 -13.30
CA THR A 144 -19.77 7.32 -12.17
C THR A 144 -21.03 6.57 -11.70
N CYS A 145 -21.88 6.12 -12.62
CA CYS A 145 -23.04 5.28 -12.34
C CYS A 145 -22.64 3.95 -11.72
N ALA A 146 -21.57 3.31 -12.20
CA ALA A 146 -21.05 2.06 -11.64
C ALA A 146 -20.65 2.24 -10.17
N LEU A 147 -19.94 3.33 -9.86
CA LEU A 147 -19.48 3.65 -8.52
C LEU A 147 -20.67 3.96 -7.60
N GLY A 148 -21.62 4.78 -8.05
CA GLY A 148 -22.83 5.10 -7.30
C GLY A 148 -23.67 3.86 -7.00
N TYR A 149 -23.89 2.99 -7.99
CA TYR A 149 -24.61 1.74 -7.79
C TYR A 149 -23.85 0.79 -6.86
N PHE A 150 -22.52 0.71 -6.94
CA PHE A 150 -21.71 -0.12 -6.06
C PHE A 150 -21.85 0.28 -4.58
N VAL A 151 -21.77 1.58 -4.29
CA VAL A 151 -21.96 2.11 -2.93
C VAL A 151 -23.36 1.79 -2.41
N LEU A 152 -24.39 2.00 -3.25
CA LEU A 152 -25.77 1.71 -2.88
C LEU A 152 -26.01 0.21 -2.66
N SER A 153 -25.39 -0.64 -3.49
CA SER A 153 -25.43 -2.11 -3.38
C SER A 153 -24.73 -2.62 -2.13
N LYS A 154 -23.64 -1.98 -1.71
CA LYS A 154 -22.94 -2.28 -0.46
C LYS A 154 -23.80 -1.92 0.75
N ARG A 155 -24.51 -0.79 0.72
CA ARG A 155 -25.40 -0.38 1.81
C ARG A 155 -26.59 -1.31 2.03
N GLN A 156 -27.00 -2.05 1.00
CA GLN A 156 -28.11 -3.02 1.07
C GLN A 156 -27.66 -4.41 1.54
N GLN A 157 -26.37 -4.62 1.80
CA GLN A 157 -25.86 -5.84 2.42
C GLN A 157 -26.19 -5.75 3.91
N GLY A 158 -27.35 -6.27 4.30
CA GLY A 158 -27.74 -6.39 5.71
C GLY A 158 -26.74 -7.23 6.52
N PRO A 159 -26.79 -7.15 7.87
CA PRO A 159 -25.92 -7.92 8.75
C PRO A 159 -25.82 -9.41 8.35
N PRO A 160 -24.62 -10.01 8.45
CA PRO A 160 -24.43 -11.40 8.08
C PRO A 160 -25.36 -12.32 8.88
N PRO A 161 -25.89 -13.39 8.28
CA PRO A 161 -26.67 -14.38 9.01
C PRO A 161 -25.85 -14.96 10.16
N GLY A 162 -26.32 -14.82 11.41
CA GLY A 162 -25.60 -15.24 12.62
C GLY A 162 -24.92 -14.13 13.42
N ALA A 163 -24.94 -12.87 12.95
CA ALA A 163 -24.50 -11.74 13.75
C ALA A 163 -25.51 -11.48 14.88
N ASN A 164 -25.24 -12.00 16.09
CA ASN A 164 -25.94 -11.57 17.29
C ASN A 164 -25.73 -10.06 17.48
N PRO A 165 -26.78 -9.29 17.79
CA PRO A 165 -26.65 -7.84 18.03
C PRO A 165 -25.72 -7.52 19.22
N ASP A 166 -25.43 -8.50 20.08
CA ASP A 166 -24.56 -8.40 21.26
C ASP A 166 -23.07 -8.72 21.01
N GLY A 167 -22.67 -9.08 19.78
CA GLY A 167 -21.26 -9.30 19.46
C GLY A 167 -20.60 -10.55 20.08
N SER A 168 -21.36 -11.39 20.79
CA SER A 168 -20.88 -12.69 21.26
C SER A 168 -21.02 -13.74 20.17
N GLN A 169 -19.88 -14.27 19.73
CA GLN A 169 -19.81 -15.53 18.99
C GLN A 169 -19.75 -16.64 20.05
N VAL A 170 -20.68 -17.60 19.97
CA VAL A 170 -20.68 -18.84 20.78
C VAL A 170 -19.80 -19.89 20.15
#